data_AF-A0A9P5D271-F1
#
_entry.id   AF-A0A9P5D271-F1
#
_cell.length_a   1.000
_cell.length_b   1.000
_cell.length_c   1.000
_cell.angle_alpha   90.00
_cell.angle_beta   90.00
_cell.angle_gamma   90.00
#
_symmetry.space_group_name_H-M   'P 1'
#
loop_
_entity.id
_entity.type
_entity.pdbx_description
1 polymer ?
#
loop_
_entity_poly.entity_id
_entity_poly.type
_entity_poly.pdbx_seq_one_letter_code
_entity_poly.pdbx_strand_id
1 'polypeptide(L)'
;MPPNICFLTMSQVKRLHATIISPNTVPTQPNLLESAVHSPMNLNHYTGQEDIFQLAANLSEKIMRNHAYQDGNKRTALVAADMFLKINGHHLQGGLHVENGGLAEAQVALVTGDFTNYDVKGVPTTAKVPIIVGEPGQTYVLVPTDIGRAFHTASLELNEPTTGLSTGATDETCKATFFHDSQHFGVGGPSKYPQLRIPTSLPPQTDSNTSPATIYLNGKMHNMVLDGTADAGFAQMANDTVRTLRDDLERLKDM
;
A
#
# COMPACT_ATOMS: atom_id res chain seq x y z
N MET A 1 -19.50 28.36 14.26
CA MET A 1 -19.15 28.38 12.84
C MET A 1 -18.58 27.01 12.51
N PRO A 2 -18.97 26.36 11.41
CA PRO A 2 -18.29 25.13 10.99
C PRO A 2 -16.79 25.43 10.82
N PRO A 3 -15.89 24.46 11.13
CA PRO A 3 -14.45 24.68 10.99
C PRO A 3 -14.14 25.03 9.54
N ASN A 4 -13.37 26.10 9.34
CA ASN A 4 -13.04 26.58 8.00
C ASN A 4 -11.94 25.67 7.41
N ILE A 5 -12.34 24.69 6.59
CA ILE A 5 -11.43 23.69 6.01
C ILE A 5 -10.49 24.36 5.01
N CYS A 6 -9.19 24.22 5.22
CA CYS A 6 -8.16 24.74 4.34
C CYS A 6 -7.76 23.67 3.33
N PHE A 7 -8.01 23.92 2.05
CA PHE A 7 -7.66 23.00 0.97
C PHE A 7 -6.32 23.37 0.32
N LEU A 8 -5.59 22.37 -0.16
CA LEU A 8 -4.38 22.57 -0.94
C LEU A 8 -4.72 23.06 -2.36
N THR A 9 -3.85 23.91 -2.90
CA THR A 9 -3.89 24.38 -4.29
C THR A 9 -2.98 23.55 -5.16
N MET A 10 -3.25 23.57 -6.47
CA MET A 10 -2.40 22.88 -7.46
C MET A 10 -0.93 23.36 -7.38
N SER A 11 -0.71 24.66 -7.17
CA SER A 11 0.64 25.23 -7.02
C SER A 11 1.34 24.73 -5.76
N GLN A 12 0.62 24.53 -4.65
CA GLN A 12 1.19 23.92 -3.44
C GLN A 12 1.56 22.46 -3.71
N VAL A 13 0.69 21.67 -4.35
CA VAL A 13 0.99 20.26 -4.66
C VAL A 13 2.14 20.11 -5.65
N LYS A 14 2.25 21.01 -6.64
CA LYS A 14 3.42 21.08 -7.54
C LYS A 14 4.71 21.39 -6.78
N ARG A 15 4.68 22.32 -5.82
CA ARG A 15 5.84 22.62 -4.97
C ARG A 15 6.22 21.43 -4.11
N LEU A 16 5.25 20.75 -3.48
CA LEU A 16 5.51 19.53 -2.71
C LEU A 16 6.17 18.46 -3.58
N HIS A 17 5.64 18.23 -4.79
CA HIS A 17 6.24 17.31 -5.75
C HIS A 17 7.68 17.71 -6.12
N ALA A 18 7.91 18.98 -6.44
CA ALA A 18 9.23 19.49 -6.82
C ALA A 18 10.24 19.35 -5.68
N THR A 19 9.82 19.55 -4.44
CA THR A 19 10.65 19.37 -3.24
C THR A 19 11.08 17.92 -3.03
N ILE A 20 10.20 16.95 -3.28
CA ILE A 20 10.45 15.53 -2.95
C ILE A 20 10.95 14.69 -4.13
N ILE A 21 10.83 15.19 -5.37
CA ILE A 21 11.25 14.50 -6.59
C ILE A 21 12.41 15.22 -7.27
N SER A 22 12.15 16.39 -7.86
CA SER A 22 13.16 17.24 -8.49
C SER A 22 12.58 18.63 -8.78
N PRO A 23 13.35 19.73 -8.62
CA PRO A 23 12.87 21.10 -8.75
C PRO A 23 12.22 21.44 -10.10
N ASN A 24 12.61 20.75 -11.17
CA ASN A 24 12.20 21.04 -12.54
C ASN A 24 11.10 20.11 -13.06
N THR A 25 10.57 19.21 -12.23
CA THR A 25 9.54 18.26 -12.66
C THR A 25 8.19 18.95 -12.77
N VAL A 26 7.55 18.79 -13.93
CA VAL A 26 6.20 19.30 -14.21
C VAL A 26 5.23 18.13 -14.37
N PRO A 27 3.93 18.33 -14.08
CA PRO A 27 2.93 17.32 -14.38
C PRO A 27 2.86 17.08 -15.89
N THR A 28 2.92 15.83 -16.31
CA THR A 28 2.68 15.42 -17.70
C THR A 28 1.21 15.58 -18.08
N GLN A 29 0.30 15.51 -17.10
CA GLN A 29 -1.14 15.65 -17.28
C GLN A 29 -1.67 16.68 -16.25
N PRO A 30 -1.50 17.99 -16.49
CA PRO A 30 -1.84 19.03 -15.51
C PRO A 30 -3.33 19.08 -15.17
N ASN A 31 -4.21 18.84 -16.12
CA ASN A 31 -5.67 18.71 -15.91
C ASN A 31 -6.02 17.57 -14.93
N LEU A 32 -5.28 16.46 -14.97
CA LEU A 32 -5.48 15.34 -14.06
C LEU A 32 -5.00 15.66 -12.64
N LEU A 33 -3.93 16.46 -12.50
CA LEU A 33 -3.52 16.98 -11.20
C LEU A 33 -4.56 17.95 -10.63
N GLU A 34 -5.06 18.87 -11.45
CA GLU A 34 -6.09 19.82 -11.05
C GLU A 34 -7.37 19.11 -10.59
N SER A 35 -7.81 18.10 -11.34
CA SER A 35 -8.93 17.25 -10.95
C SER A 35 -8.70 16.56 -9.61
N ALA A 36 -7.48 16.07 -9.35
CA ALA A 36 -7.16 15.43 -8.08
C ALA A 36 -7.13 16.43 -6.90
N VAL A 37 -6.66 17.65 -7.12
CA VAL A 37 -6.59 18.67 -6.07
C VAL A 37 -7.96 19.24 -5.71
N HIS A 38 -8.87 19.34 -6.68
CA HIS A 38 -10.24 19.79 -6.44
C HIS A 38 -11.15 18.70 -5.86
N SER A 39 -10.75 17.43 -5.89
CA SER A 39 -11.61 16.35 -5.42
C SER A 39 -12.05 16.46 -3.95
N PRO A 40 -11.21 16.82 -2.96
CA PRO A 40 -11.68 17.03 -1.59
C PRO A 40 -12.62 18.24 -1.47
N MET A 41 -12.42 19.30 -2.26
CA MET A 41 -13.33 20.45 -2.28
C MET A 41 -14.72 20.04 -2.80
N ASN A 42 -14.75 19.25 -3.87
CA ASN A 42 -15.99 18.71 -4.43
C ASN A 42 -16.68 17.78 -3.42
N LEU A 43 -15.93 16.91 -2.75
CA LEU A 43 -16.47 16.01 -1.74
C LEU A 43 -17.09 16.79 -0.57
N ASN A 44 -16.40 17.81 -0.06
CA ASN A 44 -16.94 18.69 0.97
C ASN A 44 -18.21 19.43 0.49
N HIS A 45 -18.17 20.04 -0.70
CA HIS A 45 -19.27 20.88 -1.20
C HIS A 45 -20.53 20.08 -1.54
N TYR A 46 -20.38 18.95 -2.24
CA TYR A 46 -21.53 18.21 -2.75
C TYR A 46 -22.10 17.18 -1.77
N THR A 47 -21.27 16.60 -0.91
CA THR A 47 -21.73 15.56 0.04
C THR A 47 -21.75 16.02 1.49
N GLY A 48 -21.28 17.25 1.78
CA GLY A 48 -21.18 17.76 3.14
C GLY A 48 -20.13 17.04 3.99
N GLN A 49 -19.13 16.38 3.38
CA GLN A 49 -18.08 15.70 4.12
C GLN A 49 -17.18 16.72 4.83
N GLU A 50 -17.18 16.71 6.16
CA GLU A 50 -16.36 17.60 6.99
C GLU A 50 -15.22 16.87 7.72
N ASP A 51 -15.14 15.53 7.62
CA ASP A 51 -14.05 14.76 8.18
C ASP A 51 -12.74 15.02 7.40
N ILE A 52 -11.83 15.73 8.06
CA ILE A 52 -10.52 16.12 7.53
C ILE A 52 -9.69 14.92 7.09
N PHE A 53 -9.79 13.77 7.76
CA PHE A 53 -9.07 12.55 7.39
C PHE A 53 -9.63 11.93 6.12
N GLN A 54 -10.95 11.95 5.95
CA GLN A 54 -11.62 11.49 4.72
C GLN A 54 -11.28 12.40 3.53
N LEU A 55 -11.22 13.71 3.75
CA LEU A 55 -10.81 14.67 2.71
C LEU A 55 -9.32 14.48 2.34
N ALA A 56 -8.45 14.22 3.32
CA ALA A 56 -7.04 13.91 3.07
C ALA A 56 -6.87 12.59 2.28
N ALA A 57 -7.61 11.55 2.66
CA ALA A 57 -7.61 10.27 1.96
C ALA A 57 -8.09 10.41 0.51
N ASN A 58 -9.16 11.19 0.29
CA ASN A 58 -9.68 11.50 -1.04
C ASN A 58 -8.63 12.18 -1.93
N LEU A 59 -7.94 13.20 -1.40
CA LEU A 59 -6.85 13.88 -2.11
C LEU A 59 -5.72 12.91 -2.48
N SER A 60 -5.29 12.10 -1.51
CA SER A 60 -4.22 11.11 -1.68
C SER A 60 -4.55 10.10 -2.77
N GLU A 61 -5.73 9.49 -2.69
CA GLU A 61 -6.19 8.51 -3.65
C GLU A 61 -6.25 9.09 -5.07
N LYS A 62 -6.79 10.30 -5.21
CA LYS A 62 -6.93 10.93 -6.53
C LYS A 62 -5.59 11.28 -7.14
N ILE A 63 -4.63 11.78 -6.37
CA ILE A 63 -3.26 12.02 -6.86
C ILE A 63 -2.61 10.71 -7.30
N MET A 64 -2.79 9.62 -6.55
CA MET A 64 -2.26 8.30 -6.94
C MET A 64 -2.89 7.77 -8.22
N ARG A 65 -4.22 7.86 -8.36
CA ARG A 65 -4.96 7.27 -9.49
C ARG A 65 -4.83 8.08 -10.78
N ASN A 66 -4.74 9.40 -10.67
CA ASN A 66 -4.75 10.29 -11.82
C ASN A 66 -3.40 10.32 -12.55
N HIS A 67 -2.32 9.83 -11.94
CA HIS A 67 -0.99 9.69 -12.57
C HIS A 67 -0.54 10.95 -13.32
N ALA A 68 -0.72 12.11 -12.68
CA ALA A 68 -0.50 13.39 -13.34
C ALA A 68 0.99 13.71 -13.62
N TYR A 69 1.91 12.97 -13.01
CA TYR A 69 3.35 13.08 -13.20
C TYR A 69 3.93 11.81 -13.84
N GLN A 70 5.10 11.95 -14.47
CA GLN A 70 5.85 10.82 -15.03
C GLN A 70 6.31 9.82 -13.94
N ASP A 71 6.76 10.31 -12.79
CA ASP A 71 7.11 9.55 -11.59
C ASP A 71 6.69 10.34 -10.34
N GLY A 72 6.69 9.72 -9.16
CA GLY A 72 6.52 10.41 -7.88
C GLY A 72 5.08 10.61 -7.44
N ASN A 73 4.09 10.14 -8.19
CA ASN A 73 2.65 10.29 -7.85
C ASN A 73 2.32 9.77 -6.44
N LYS A 74 2.85 8.59 -6.05
CA LYS A 74 2.62 8.01 -4.71
C LYS A 74 3.24 8.85 -3.58
N ARG A 75 4.49 9.27 -3.76
CA ARG A 75 5.20 10.16 -2.82
C ARG A 75 4.49 11.51 -2.68
N THR A 76 4.00 12.04 -3.80
CA THR A 76 3.25 13.29 -3.86
C THR A 76 1.90 13.18 -3.17
N ALA A 77 1.19 12.06 -3.35
CA ALA A 77 -0.08 11.80 -2.68
C ALA A 77 0.07 11.75 -1.16
N LEU A 78 1.11 11.05 -0.66
CA LEU A 78 1.40 10.95 0.77
C LEU A 78 1.71 12.32 1.38
N VAL A 79 2.62 13.08 0.78
CA VAL A 79 3.04 14.40 1.29
C VAL A 79 1.91 15.43 1.14
N ALA A 80 1.08 15.33 0.10
CA ALA A 80 -0.11 16.17 -0.03
C ALA A 80 -1.16 15.85 1.04
N ALA A 81 -1.37 14.58 1.38
CA ALA A 81 -2.27 14.18 2.46
C ALA A 81 -1.77 14.67 3.83
N ASP A 82 -0.48 14.46 4.14
CA ASP A 82 0.14 14.95 5.36
C ASP A 82 0.06 16.49 5.48
N MET A 83 0.40 17.21 4.41
CA MET A 83 0.29 18.66 4.38
C MET A 83 -1.17 19.13 4.53
N PHE A 84 -2.13 18.44 3.92
CA PHE A 84 -3.56 18.73 4.09
C PHE A 84 -3.99 18.58 5.54
N LEU A 85 -3.56 17.52 6.23
CA LEU A 85 -3.84 17.33 7.65
C LEU A 85 -3.19 18.45 8.49
N LYS A 86 -1.92 18.76 8.24
CA LYS A 86 -1.15 19.78 8.97
C LYS A 86 -1.78 21.18 8.88
N ILE A 87 -2.19 21.62 7.69
CA ILE A 87 -2.84 22.94 7.52
C ILE A 87 -4.23 23.01 8.17
N ASN A 88 -4.83 21.86 8.49
CA ASN A 88 -6.11 21.75 9.20
C ASN A 88 -5.95 21.40 10.69
N GLY A 89 -4.73 21.49 11.24
CA GLY A 89 -4.46 21.30 12.67
C GLY A 89 -4.29 19.84 13.12
N HIS A 90 -4.22 18.90 12.18
CA HIS A 90 -4.02 17.47 12.45
C HIS A 90 -2.61 17.03 12.09
N HIS A 91 -2.14 15.96 12.73
CA HIS A 91 -0.82 15.37 12.46
C HIS A 91 -0.99 13.87 12.27
N LEU A 92 -0.28 13.29 11.31
CA LEU A 92 -0.12 11.84 11.25
C LEU A 92 0.70 11.40 12.48
N GLN A 93 0.13 10.50 13.28
CA GLN A 93 0.83 9.91 14.42
C GLN A 93 1.94 9.00 13.86
N GLY A 94 3.20 9.44 13.99
CA GLY A 94 4.34 8.83 13.29
C GLY A 94 5.25 9.83 12.54
N GLY A 95 5.00 11.13 12.64
CA GLY A 95 5.97 12.21 12.35
C GLY A 95 6.69 12.13 11.01
N LEU A 96 6.15 12.76 9.97
CA LEU A 96 6.99 13.23 8.84
C LEU A 96 7.79 14.45 9.33
N HIS A 97 8.96 14.19 9.90
CA HIS A 97 9.92 15.21 10.32
C HIS A 97 10.55 15.80 9.05
N VAL A 98 10.14 17.01 8.69
CA VAL A 98 10.81 17.82 7.67
C VAL A 98 11.69 18.80 8.43
N GLU A 99 12.88 18.35 8.81
CA GLU A 99 13.91 19.21 9.35
C GLU A 99 14.86 19.70 8.25
N ASN A 100 15.20 20.98 8.32
CA ASN A 100 16.04 21.67 7.34
C ASN A 100 17.48 21.12 7.40
N GLY A 101 17.78 20.09 6.61
CA GLY A 101 19.13 19.57 6.46
C GLY A 101 19.18 18.16 5.88
N GLY A 102 19.20 18.05 4.54
CA GLY A 102 19.50 16.80 3.83
C GLY A 102 18.28 15.93 3.50
N LEU A 103 17.82 16.00 2.25
CA LEU A 103 16.78 15.14 1.67
C LEU A 103 17.33 13.73 1.35
N ALA A 104 17.59 12.94 2.38
CA ALA A 104 17.65 11.48 2.34
C ALA A 104 17.06 11.08 3.71
N GLU A 105 15.86 10.52 3.85
CA GLU A 105 15.44 9.22 3.36
C GLU A 105 13.91 9.11 3.57
N ALA A 106 13.14 9.28 2.48
CA ALA A 106 11.85 8.63 2.29
C ALA A 106 11.89 7.99 0.90
N GLN A 107 12.76 6.98 0.76
CA GLN A 107 12.98 6.16 -0.43
C GLN A 107 12.18 4.84 -0.36
N VAL A 108 10.89 4.92 -0.64
CA VAL A 108 10.13 3.72 -1.01
C VAL A 108 10.68 3.23 -2.34
N ALA A 109 11.44 2.14 -2.31
CA ALA A 109 12.25 1.70 -3.45
C ALA A 109 11.45 0.74 -4.34
N LEU A 110 11.28 1.11 -5.62
CA LEU A 110 10.93 0.14 -6.66
C LEU A 110 12.16 -0.75 -6.88
N VAL A 111 12.08 -1.99 -6.46
CA VAL A 111 13.16 -2.97 -6.56
C VAL A 111 12.70 -4.18 -7.35
N THR A 112 13.66 -5.04 -7.69
CA THR A 112 13.38 -6.31 -8.35
C THR A 112 13.46 -7.44 -7.33
N GLY A 113 12.36 -8.17 -7.15
CA GLY A 113 12.31 -9.41 -6.39
C GLY A 113 12.48 -10.64 -7.27
N ASP A 114 12.83 -11.75 -6.65
CA ASP A 114 12.94 -13.06 -7.29
C ASP A 114 11.74 -13.90 -6.89
N PHE A 115 10.77 -14.01 -7.80
CA PHE A 115 9.58 -14.80 -7.60
C PHE A 115 9.77 -16.19 -8.19
N THR A 116 9.74 -17.21 -7.35
CA THR A 116 9.89 -18.61 -7.76
C THR A 116 8.58 -19.36 -7.55
N ASN A 117 8.07 -20.00 -8.61
CA ASN A 117 6.86 -20.82 -8.56
C ASN A 117 7.01 -22.06 -9.45
N TYR A 118 6.10 -23.02 -9.34
CA TYR A 118 6.05 -24.16 -10.25
C TYR A 118 5.54 -23.72 -11.63
N ASP A 119 6.23 -24.19 -12.68
CA ASP A 119 5.71 -24.12 -14.04
C ASP A 119 4.62 -25.18 -14.27
N VAL A 120 4.06 -25.21 -15.49
CA VAL A 120 3.03 -26.18 -15.88
C VAL A 120 3.48 -27.65 -15.83
N LYS A 121 4.78 -27.91 -15.68
CA LYS A 121 5.38 -29.26 -15.56
C LYS A 121 5.73 -29.60 -14.12
N GLY A 122 5.43 -28.73 -13.15
CA GLY A 122 5.78 -28.92 -11.74
C GLY A 122 7.26 -28.65 -11.43
N VAL A 123 7.97 -27.94 -12.31
CA VAL A 123 9.38 -27.58 -12.11
C VAL A 123 9.47 -26.15 -11.55
N PRO A 124 10.23 -25.91 -10.47
CA PRO A 124 10.44 -24.55 -9.96
C PRO A 124 11.12 -23.66 -11.00
N THR A 125 10.52 -22.51 -11.29
CA THR A 125 11.05 -21.48 -12.18
C THR A 125 11.02 -20.13 -11.51
N THR A 126 12.11 -19.36 -11.68
CA THR A 126 12.28 -18.04 -11.08
C THR A 126 12.12 -16.95 -12.12
N ALA A 127 11.28 -15.96 -11.83
CA ALA A 127 11.09 -14.74 -12.61
C ALA A 127 11.48 -13.51 -11.79
N LYS A 128 12.08 -12.52 -12.46
CA LYS A 128 12.35 -11.20 -11.89
C LYS A 128 11.08 -10.37 -11.93
N VAL A 129 10.65 -9.83 -10.79
CA VAL A 129 9.36 -9.11 -10.66
C VAL A 129 9.55 -7.73 -10.03
N PRO A 130 8.82 -6.70 -10.49
CA PRO A 130 8.87 -5.39 -9.86
C PRO A 130 8.09 -5.42 -8.55
N ILE A 131 8.73 -5.03 -7.45
CA ILE A 131 8.11 -4.92 -6.13
C ILE A 131 8.44 -3.57 -5.52
N ILE A 132 7.64 -3.13 -4.57
CA ILE A 132 7.89 -1.90 -3.81
C ILE A 132 8.11 -2.30 -2.36
N VAL A 133 9.26 -1.92 -1.79
CA VAL A 133 9.58 -2.21 -0.39
C VAL A 133 9.54 -0.91 0.39
N GLY A 134 9.06 -0.98 1.64
CA GLY A 134 9.15 0.14 2.57
C GLY A 134 10.59 0.54 2.92
N GLU A 135 10.73 1.63 3.65
CA GLU A 135 12.01 2.12 4.18
C GLU A 135 12.68 1.09 5.11
N PRO A 136 13.99 1.24 5.39
CA PRO A 136 14.62 0.51 6.48
C PRO A 136 13.81 0.62 7.79
N GLY A 137 13.50 -0.53 8.39
CA GLY A 137 12.67 -0.61 9.60
C GLY A 137 11.16 -0.75 9.33
N GLN A 138 10.70 -0.50 8.10
CA GLN A 138 9.35 -0.86 7.68
C GLN A 138 9.29 -2.31 7.22
N THR A 139 8.11 -2.88 7.29
CA THR A 139 7.86 -4.32 7.09
C THR A 139 6.85 -4.62 6.00
N TYR A 140 6.50 -3.63 5.18
CA TYR A 140 5.59 -3.80 4.06
C TYR A 140 6.31 -3.97 2.72
N VAL A 141 5.70 -4.81 1.86
CA VAL A 141 6.11 -5.03 0.47
C VAL A 141 4.87 -5.05 -0.41
N LEU A 142 4.80 -4.20 -1.43
CA LEU A 142 3.75 -4.24 -2.44
C LEU A 142 4.19 -5.07 -3.63
N VAL A 143 3.34 -6.00 -4.04
CA VAL A 143 3.60 -6.95 -5.12
C VAL A 143 2.52 -6.91 -6.21
N PRO A 144 2.84 -7.29 -7.45
CA PRO A 144 1.85 -7.57 -8.48
C PRO A 144 0.79 -8.58 -8.01
N THR A 145 -0.46 -8.41 -8.49
CA THR A 145 -1.61 -9.18 -8.00
C THR A 145 -1.49 -10.69 -8.28
N ASP A 146 -0.84 -11.07 -9.38
CA ASP A 146 -0.57 -12.47 -9.75
C ASP A 146 0.32 -13.17 -8.72
N ILE A 147 1.30 -12.46 -8.15
CA ILE A 147 2.14 -12.98 -7.07
C ILE A 147 1.28 -13.26 -5.84
N GLY A 148 0.53 -12.26 -5.35
CA GLY A 148 -0.29 -12.47 -4.16
C GLY A 148 -1.37 -13.55 -4.36
N ARG A 149 -1.92 -13.69 -5.57
CA ARG A 149 -2.86 -14.78 -5.92
C ARG A 149 -2.19 -16.15 -5.92
N ALA A 150 -0.94 -16.26 -6.38
CA ALA A 150 -0.20 -17.51 -6.31
C ALA A 150 0.03 -17.95 -4.86
N PHE A 151 0.39 -17.02 -3.98
CA PHE A 151 0.49 -17.28 -2.53
C PHE A 151 -0.83 -17.73 -1.93
N HIS A 152 -1.93 -17.05 -2.27
CA HIS A 152 -3.28 -17.43 -1.82
C HIS A 152 -3.66 -18.85 -2.25
N THR A 153 -3.45 -19.18 -3.52
CA THR A 153 -3.73 -20.52 -4.07
C THR A 153 -2.96 -21.60 -3.31
N ALA A 154 -1.65 -21.41 -3.12
CA ALA A 154 -0.84 -22.37 -2.37
C ALA A 154 -1.24 -22.47 -0.88
N SER A 155 -1.67 -21.36 -0.27
CA SER A 155 -2.18 -21.39 1.10
C SER A 155 -3.51 -22.13 1.23
N LEU A 156 -4.36 -22.13 0.20
CA LEU A 156 -5.58 -22.94 0.19
C LEU A 156 -5.27 -24.42 0.05
N GLU A 157 -4.36 -24.79 -0.85
CA GLU A 157 -3.93 -26.19 -1.06
C GLU A 157 -3.33 -26.84 0.20
N LEU A 158 -2.67 -26.05 1.04
CA LEU A 158 -2.11 -26.52 2.32
C LEU A 158 -3.17 -26.70 3.41
N ASN A 159 -4.30 -26.01 3.28
CA ASN A 159 -5.38 -26.00 4.27
C ASN A 159 -6.59 -26.83 3.85
N GLU A 160 -6.54 -27.55 2.73
CA GLU A 160 -7.63 -28.46 2.34
C GLU A 160 -7.82 -29.57 3.40
N PRO A 161 -8.98 -29.65 4.06
CA PRO A 161 -9.37 -30.83 4.80
C PRO A 161 -9.86 -31.87 3.79
N THR A 162 -9.44 -33.13 3.93
CA THR A 162 -9.97 -34.30 3.19
C THR A 162 -11.48 -34.55 3.33
N THR A 163 -12.24 -33.63 3.92
CA THR A 163 -13.69 -33.66 4.05
C THR A 163 -14.20 -32.23 4.14
N GLY A 164 -15.05 -31.84 3.20
CA GLY A 164 -15.55 -30.49 3.05
C GLY A 164 -16.31 -29.98 4.28
N LEU A 165 -15.78 -28.91 4.87
CA LEU A 165 -16.54 -27.75 5.35
C LEU A 165 -15.53 -26.62 5.62
N SER A 166 -15.52 -25.58 4.77
CA SER A 166 -14.63 -24.43 4.92
C SER A 166 -15.25 -23.41 5.89
N THR A 167 -14.58 -23.18 7.02
CA THR A 167 -14.89 -22.08 7.94
C THR A 167 -14.08 -20.84 7.54
N GLY A 168 -14.74 -19.88 6.88
CA GLY A 168 -14.51 -18.44 7.09
C GLY A 168 -13.18 -17.81 6.66
N ALA A 169 -12.36 -18.43 5.81
CA ALA A 169 -11.26 -17.71 5.16
C ALA A 169 -11.84 -16.74 4.13
N THR A 170 -11.72 -15.43 4.38
CA THR A 170 -12.11 -14.41 3.41
C THR A 170 -11.11 -14.44 2.25
N ASP A 171 -11.60 -14.44 1.00
CA ASP A 171 -10.84 -14.44 -0.29
C ASP A 171 -9.95 -13.19 -0.48
N GLU A 172 -9.73 -12.42 0.59
CA GLU A 172 -9.13 -11.10 0.62
C GLU A 172 -7.79 -11.08 1.36
N THR A 173 -7.46 -12.14 2.10
CA THR A 173 -6.15 -12.25 2.79
C THR A 173 -5.58 -13.66 2.72
N CYS A 174 -4.26 -13.77 2.79
CA CYS A 174 -3.53 -15.03 2.83
C CYS A 174 -2.45 -15.00 3.92
N LYS A 175 -2.27 -16.10 4.65
CA LYS A 175 -1.16 -16.25 5.59
C LYS A 175 0.12 -16.68 4.88
N ALA A 176 1.24 -16.13 5.33
CA ALA A 176 2.57 -16.42 4.82
C ALA A 176 3.58 -16.40 5.97
N THR A 177 4.82 -16.76 5.65
CA THR A 177 5.96 -16.66 6.57
C THR A 177 7.09 -15.95 5.86
N PHE A 178 7.73 -15.01 6.55
CA PHE A 178 8.98 -14.42 6.11
C PHE A 178 10.15 -15.14 6.79
N PHE A 179 11.13 -15.57 6.00
CA PHE A 179 12.34 -16.25 6.45
C PHE A 179 13.52 -15.27 6.35
N HIS A 180 14.09 -14.88 7.49
CA HIS A 180 15.07 -13.79 7.58
C HIS A 180 16.40 -14.13 6.92
N ASP A 181 16.97 -15.31 7.19
CA ASP A 181 18.26 -15.76 6.64
C ASP A 181 18.30 -15.76 5.11
N SER A 182 17.14 -16.01 4.49
CA SER A 182 17.00 -16.13 3.04
C SER A 182 16.19 -14.99 2.43
N GLN A 183 15.75 -14.02 3.24
CA GLN A 183 14.99 -12.83 2.84
C GLN A 183 13.85 -13.13 1.87
N HIS A 184 13.02 -14.13 2.19
CA HIS A 184 11.90 -14.50 1.33
C HIS A 184 10.60 -14.70 2.09
N PHE A 185 9.50 -14.36 1.43
CA PHE A 185 8.16 -14.82 1.79
C PHE A 185 7.91 -16.20 1.20
N GLY A 186 7.29 -17.09 1.96
CA GLY A 186 6.88 -18.42 1.51
C GLY A 186 5.63 -18.93 2.23
N VAL A 187 5.06 -20.02 1.71
CA VAL A 187 3.92 -20.75 2.29
C VAL A 187 4.27 -22.24 2.36
N GLY A 188 3.94 -22.92 3.46
CA GLY A 188 4.15 -24.37 3.60
C GLY A 188 5.59 -24.81 3.94
N GLY A 189 6.50 -23.87 4.20
CA GLY A 189 7.87 -24.14 4.66
C GLY A 189 8.96 -23.51 3.79
N PRO A 190 10.24 -23.56 4.22
CA PRO A 190 11.35 -22.82 3.59
C PRO A 190 11.77 -23.34 2.22
N SER A 191 11.39 -24.56 1.85
CA SER A 191 11.70 -25.19 0.55
C SER A 191 10.46 -25.46 -0.29
N LYS A 192 9.33 -24.84 0.06
CA LYS A 192 8.08 -24.91 -0.70
C LYS A 192 7.90 -23.63 -1.52
N TYR A 193 7.15 -23.74 -2.62
CA TYR A 193 6.83 -22.65 -3.53
C TYR A 193 5.32 -22.38 -3.50
N PRO A 194 4.88 -21.12 -3.74
CA PRO A 194 5.66 -19.99 -4.23
C PRO A 194 6.58 -19.36 -3.18
N GLN A 195 7.68 -18.77 -3.67
CA GLN A 195 8.61 -17.95 -2.87
C GLN A 195 8.80 -16.60 -3.52
N LEU A 196 8.80 -15.53 -2.72
CA LEU A 196 9.21 -14.20 -3.17
C LEU A 196 10.40 -13.78 -2.33
N ARG A 197 11.59 -13.82 -2.93
CA ARG A 197 12.80 -13.28 -2.33
C ARG A 197 12.92 -11.80 -2.64
N ILE A 198 13.20 -11.01 -1.62
CA ILE A 198 13.34 -9.55 -1.72
C ILE A 198 14.80 -9.16 -1.45
N PRO A 199 15.29 -8.07 -2.05
CA PRO A 199 16.68 -7.64 -1.90
C PRO A 199 16.94 -6.84 -0.60
N THR A 200 15.95 -6.73 0.28
CA THR A 200 15.98 -5.89 1.47
C THR A 200 15.68 -6.73 2.72
N SER A 201 16.39 -6.45 3.81
CA SER A 201 16.09 -7.09 5.10
C SER A 201 14.89 -6.42 5.76
N LEU A 202 13.94 -7.22 6.23
CA LEU A 202 12.88 -6.74 7.11
C LEU A 202 13.29 -6.97 8.57
N PRO A 203 12.97 -6.06 9.50
CA PRO A 203 13.31 -6.24 10.91
C PRO A 203 12.57 -7.46 11.49
N PRO A 204 13.28 -8.36 12.20
CA PRO A 204 12.66 -9.47 12.90
C PRO A 204 11.87 -8.98 14.12
N GLN A 205 10.75 -9.63 14.39
CA GLN A 205 9.89 -9.29 15.55
C GLN A 205 10.22 -10.09 16.81
N THR A 206 11.02 -11.14 16.65
CA THR A 206 11.51 -12.03 17.72
C THR A 206 12.91 -12.53 17.33
N ASP A 207 13.59 -13.24 18.22
CA ASP A 207 14.89 -13.89 17.90
C ASP A 207 14.77 -15.08 16.94
N SER A 208 13.56 -15.42 16.49
CA SER A 208 13.32 -16.47 15.50
C SER A 208 13.74 -16.03 14.10
N ASN A 209 14.29 -16.95 13.32
CA ASN A 209 14.55 -16.78 11.88
C ASN A 209 13.27 -16.61 11.04
N THR A 210 12.10 -16.76 11.65
CA THR A 210 10.83 -16.63 10.96
C THR A 210 9.97 -15.55 11.59
N SER A 211 9.22 -14.84 10.75
CA SER A 211 8.16 -13.94 11.20
C SER A 211 6.86 -14.28 10.48
N PRO A 212 5.74 -14.37 11.21
CA PRO A 212 4.42 -14.51 10.58
C PRO A 212 4.14 -13.29 9.71
N ALA A 213 3.48 -13.51 8.58
CA ALA A 213 3.14 -12.47 7.64
C ALA A 213 1.73 -12.66 7.10
N THR A 214 1.09 -11.54 6.73
CA THR A 214 -0.21 -11.52 6.08
C THR A 214 -0.09 -10.81 4.74
N ILE A 215 -0.73 -11.38 3.73
CA ILE A 215 -0.85 -10.81 2.40
C ILE A 215 -2.29 -10.33 2.24
N TYR A 216 -2.48 -9.04 1.97
CA TYR A 216 -3.77 -8.42 1.67
C TYR A 216 -3.95 -8.35 0.15
N LEU A 217 -5.00 -9.01 -0.34
CA LEU A 217 -5.27 -9.26 -1.76
C LEU A 217 -6.19 -8.19 -2.38
N ASN A 218 -6.19 -6.98 -1.82
CA ASN A 218 -7.00 -5.86 -2.28
C ASN A 218 -6.22 -4.93 -3.21
N GLY A 219 -6.95 -4.16 -4.03
CA GLY A 219 -6.35 -3.12 -4.87
C GLY A 219 -5.60 -3.64 -6.11
N LYS A 220 -4.78 -2.77 -6.72
CA LYS A 220 -4.01 -3.07 -7.95
C LYS A 220 -2.63 -3.70 -7.68
N MET A 221 -2.20 -3.71 -6.43
CA MET A 221 -0.98 -4.34 -5.92
C MET A 221 -1.34 -4.92 -4.56
N HIS A 222 -0.91 -6.14 -4.27
CA HIS A 222 -1.18 -6.78 -2.99
C HIS A 222 -0.11 -6.38 -1.97
N ASN A 223 -0.51 -6.23 -0.71
CA ASN A 223 0.38 -5.81 0.36
C ASN A 223 0.79 -7.01 1.21
N MET A 224 2.10 -7.28 1.31
CA MET A 224 2.67 -8.29 2.20
C MET A 224 3.30 -7.57 3.39
N VAL A 225 2.90 -7.93 4.62
CA VAL A 225 3.35 -7.29 5.85
C VAL A 225 3.70 -8.33 6.90
N LEU A 226 4.69 -8.03 7.76
CA LEU A 226 4.96 -8.86 8.94
C LEU A 226 3.91 -8.59 10.01
N ASP A 227 3.31 -9.65 10.56
CA ASP A 227 2.26 -9.53 11.58
C ASP A 227 2.82 -8.91 12.88
N GLY A 228 1.98 -8.17 13.60
CA GLY A 228 2.35 -7.51 14.87
C GLY A 228 3.09 -6.17 14.71
N THR A 229 3.26 -5.69 13.48
CA THR A 229 3.93 -4.41 13.17
C THR A 229 2.92 -3.28 12.96
N ALA A 230 3.41 -2.03 13.01
CA ALA A 230 2.61 -0.85 12.66
C ALA A 230 2.10 -0.92 11.21
N ASP A 231 2.92 -1.41 10.28
CA ASP A 231 2.55 -1.60 8.88
C ASP A 231 1.41 -2.60 8.71
N ALA A 232 1.41 -3.69 9.51
CA ALA A 232 0.31 -4.64 9.51
C ALA A 232 -0.99 -4.04 10.03
N GLY A 233 -0.93 -3.23 11.08
CA GLY A 233 -2.10 -2.49 11.57
C GLY A 233 -2.67 -1.54 10.52
N PHE A 234 -1.81 -0.82 9.80
CA PHE A 234 -2.23 0.05 8.70
C PHE A 234 -2.86 -0.74 7.54
N ALA A 235 -2.24 -1.85 7.12
CA ALA A 235 -2.75 -2.68 6.04
C ALA A 235 -4.12 -3.29 6.37
N GLN A 236 -4.31 -3.72 7.63
CA GLN A 236 -5.59 -4.23 8.11
C GLN A 236 -6.68 -3.15 8.05
N MET A 237 -6.40 -1.97 8.60
CA MET A 237 -7.33 -0.84 8.59
C MET A 237 -7.73 -0.43 7.16
N ALA A 238 -6.76 -0.40 6.25
CA ALA A 238 -7.02 -0.12 4.83
C ALA A 238 -7.92 -1.20 4.20
N ASN A 239 -7.67 -2.48 4.50
CA ASN A 239 -8.50 -3.58 4.02
C ASN A 239 -9.94 -3.51 4.55
N ASP A 240 -10.11 -3.28 5.85
CA ASP A 240 -11.43 -3.17 6.48
C ASP A 240 -12.22 -2.00 5.88
N THR A 241 -11.57 -0.87 5.63
CA THR A 241 -12.19 0.29 4.97
C THR A 241 -12.66 -0.05 3.56
N VAL A 242 -11.83 -0.74 2.76
CA VAL A 242 -12.20 -1.17 1.40
C VAL A 242 -13.41 -2.11 1.42
N ARG A 243 -13.47 -3.03 2.40
CA ARG A 243 -14.61 -3.95 2.55
C ARG A 243 -15.89 -3.19 2.87
N THR A 244 -15.88 -2.33 3.88
CA THR A 244 -17.05 -1.52 4.25
C THR A 244 -17.56 -0.69 3.06
N LEU A 245 -16.66 -0.03 2.33
CA LEU A 245 -17.04 0.72 1.14
C LEU A 245 -17.62 -0.16 0.03
N ARG A 246 -17.10 -1.37 -0.16
CA ARG A 246 -17.65 -2.32 -1.14
C ARG A 246 -19.07 -2.73 -0.76
N ASP A 247 -19.29 -3.11 0.49
CA ASP A 247 -20.59 -3.53 1.00
C ASP A 247 -21.63 -2.41 0.86
N ASP A 248 -21.25 -1.18 1.19
CA ASP A 248 -22.12 -0.01 1.04
C ASP A 248 -22.44 0.28 -0.44
N LEU A 249 -21.45 0.16 -1.34
CA LEU A 249 -21.64 0.33 -2.78
C LEU A 249 -22.52 -0.76 -3.39
N GLU A 250 -22.45 -2.00 -2.91
CA GLU A 250 -23.32 -3.09 -3.36
C GLU A 250 -24.76 -2.86 -2.92
N ARG A 251 -24.98 -2.44 -1.67
CA ARG A 251 -26.32 -2.08 -1.17
C ARG A 251 -26.99 -0.96 -1.95
N LEU A 252 -26.19 -0.03 -2.49
CA LEU A 252 -26.68 1.07 -3.33
C LEU A 252 -27.02 0.65 -4.76
N LYS A 253 -26.57 -0.52 -5.24
CA LYS A 253 -26.93 -1.04 -6.58
C LYS A 253 -28.29 -1.73 -6.60
N ASP A 254 -28.77 -2.17 -5.45
CA ASP A 254 -30.03 -2.90 -5.29
C ASP A 254 -31.22 -1.98 -4.90
N MET A 255 -31.01 -0.65 -4.90
CA MET A 255 -32.01 0.39 -4.69
C MET A 255 -32.36 1.10 -5.99
#